data_AF-A0A947CRX8-F1
#
_entry.id   AF-A0A947CRX8-F1
#
_cell.length_a   1.000
_cell.length_b   1.000
_cell.length_c   1.000
_cell.angle_alpha   90.00
_cell.angle_beta   90.00
_cell.angle_gamma   90.00
#
_symmetry.space_group_name_H-M   'P 1'
#
loop_
_entity.id
_entity.type
_entity.pdbx_description
1 polymer ?
#
loop_
_entity_poly.entity_id
_entity_poly.type
_entity_poly.pdbx_seq_one_letter_code
_entity_poly.pdbx_strand_id
1 'polypeptide(L)' 'MKSIGSSGTGRVLCGEDRSFNGVKIFSATMMAERDRLGDKVTEWLAKHPNIEPREFVVTQSSDEAFHCLAITLFYWERE' A
#
# COMPACT_ATOMS: atom_id res chain seq x y z
N MET A 1 37.80 -10.65 -3.87
CA MET A 1 37.01 -9.68 -3.08
C MET A 1 35.64 -10.28 -2.79
N LYS A 2 35.15 -10.14 -1.55
CA LYS A 2 34.01 -10.90 -1.02
C LYS A 2 32.69 -10.42 -1.60
N SER A 3 31.90 -11.37 -2.10
CA SER A 3 30.47 -11.27 -2.36
C SER A 3 29.75 -10.84 -1.08
N ILE A 4 28.98 -9.74 -1.15
CA ILE A 4 28.00 -9.38 -0.12
C ILE A 4 26.66 -9.88 -0.65
N GLY A 5 26.36 -11.16 -0.38
CA GLY A 5 25.03 -11.71 -0.53
C GLY A 5 24.15 -11.19 0.61
N SER A 6 23.36 -10.15 0.36
CA SER A 6 22.28 -9.76 1.26
C SER A 6 21.15 -10.79 1.14
N SER A 7 21.19 -11.83 1.97
CA SER A 7 20.07 -12.75 2.13
C SER A 7 19.02 -12.06 3.01
N GLY A 8 18.11 -11.33 2.38
CA GLY A 8 16.90 -10.85 3.02
C GLY A 8 15.93 -12.03 3.18
N THR A 9 15.80 -12.57 4.39
CA THR A 9 14.74 -13.53 4.68
C THR A 9 13.42 -12.76 4.77
N GLY A 10 12.69 -12.68 3.65
CA GLY A 10 11.31 -12.24 3.63
C GLY A 10 10.41 -13.38 4.08
N ARG A 11 9.72 -13.25 5.21
CA ARG A 11 8.69 -14.21 5.61
C ARG A 11 7.42 -13.90 4.82
N VAL A 12 7.07 -14.76 3.88
CA VAL A 12 5.75 -14.71 3.21
C VAL A 12 4.71 -15.07 4.26
N LEU A 13 3.93 -14.07 4.70
CA LEU A 13 2.72 -14.30 5.46
C LEU A 13 1.62 -14.73 4.47
N CYS A 14 1.67 -15.99 4.01
CA CYS A 14 0.52 -16.62 3.37
C CYS A 14 -0.51 -16.91 4.46
N GLY A 15 -1.28 -15.89 4.83
CA GLY A 15 -2.50 -16.09 5.60
C GLY A 15 -3.60 -16.57 4.66
N GLU A 16 -4.16 -17.75 4.92
CA GLU A 16 -5.34 -18.30 4.23
C GLU A 16 -6.62 -17.48 4.47
N ASP A 17 -6.60 -16.49 5.38
CA ASP A 17 -7.70 -15.56 5.61
C ASP A 17 -7.33 -14.12 5.22
N ARG A 18 -7.08 -13.92 3.92
CA ARG A 18 -6.96 -12.60 3.28
C ARG A 18 -8.15 -12.33 2.37
N SER A 19 -9.33 -12.80 2.77
CA SER A 19 -10.55 -12.53 2.02
C SER A 19 -10.79 -11.01 1.96
N PHE A 20 -10.89 -10.50 0.74
CA PHE A 20 -11.23 -9.11 0.45
C PHE A 20 -12.33 -9.11 -0.61
N ASN A 21 -13.22 -8.13 -0.54
CA ASN A 21 -14.25 -7.91 -1.55
C ASN A 21 -14.09 -6.54 -2.23
N GLY A 22 -13.12 -5.73 -1.79
CA GLY A 22 -12.85 -4.42 -2.34
C GLY A 22 -11.37 -4.05 -2.35
N VAL A 23 -11.03 -3.12 -3.25
CA VAL A 23 -9.69 -2.56 -3.38
C VAL A 23 -9.78 -1.05 -3.62
N LYS A 24 -8.92 -0.29 -2.94
CA LYS A 24 -8.76 1.15 -3.13
C LYS A 24 -7.30 1.49 -3.34
N ILE A 25 -7.02 2.22 -4.41
CA ILE A 25 -5.65 2.64 -4.76
C ILE A 25 -5.55 4.15 -4.58
N PHE A 26 -4.52 4.58 -3.86
CA PHE A 26 -4.12 5.97 -3.71
C PHE A 26 -2.75 6.12 -4.34
N SER A 27 -2.57 7.02 -5.31
CA SER A 27 -1.28 7.24 -5.97
C SER A 27 -0.92 8.71 -6.05
N ALA A 28 0.38 9.00 -5.97
CA ALA A 28 0.96 10.32 -6.19
C ALA A 28 2.21 10.21 -7.07
N THR A 29 2.33 11.12 -8.03
CA THR A 29 3.51 11.29 -8.88
C THR A 29 4.33 12.50 -8.42
N MET A 30 3.67 13.59 -8.02
CA MET A 30 4.31 14.80 -7.53
C MET A 30 4.78 14.66 -6.08
N MET A 31 5.96 15.21 -5.78
CA MET A 31 6.58 15.11 -4.44
C MET A 31 5.66 15.65 -3.34
N ALA A 32 5.08 16.85 -3.51
CA ALA A 32 4.17 17.45 -2.52
C ALA A 32 2.89 16.62 -2.26
N GLU A 33 2.47 15.79 -3.21
CA GLU A 33 1.30 14.93 -3.04
C GLU A 33 1.61 13.63 -2.29
N ARG A 34 2.88 13.20 -2.26
CA ARG A 34 3.32 12.00 -1.52
C ARG A 34 3.11 12.18 -0.03
N ASP A 35 3.52 13.34 0.49
CA ASP A 35 3.45 13.63 1.93
C ASP A 35 2.00 13.58 2.44
N ARG A 36 1.04 13.89 1.55
CA ARG A 36 -0.40 13.88 1.87
C ARG A 36 -1.10 12.56 1.55
N LEU A 37 -0.40 11.57 0.99
CA LEU A 37 -1.04 10.34 0.53
C LEU A 37 -1.59 9.52 1.72
N GLY A 38 -0.86 9.51 2.85
CA GLY A 38 -1.32 8.87 4.10
C GLY A 38 -2.54 9.57 4.70
N ASP A 39 -2.58 10.91 4.67
CA ASP A 39 -3.72 11.68 5.14
C ASP A 39 -4.97 11.37 4.30
N LYS A 40 -4.82 11.30 2.97
CA LYS A 40 -5.90 10.92 2.05
C LYS A 40 -6.46 9.52 2.35
N VAL A 41 -5.60 8.56 2.68
CA VAL A 41 -6.01 7.21 3.09
C VAL A 41 -6.81 7.29 4.39
N THR A 42 -6.29 8.01 5.39
CA THR A 42 -6.91 8.15 6.72
C THR A 42 -8.28 8.84 6.63
N GLU A 43 -8.37 9.94 5.89
CA GLU A 43 -9.64 10.64 5.65
C GLU A 43 -10.66 9.77 4.91
N TRP A 44 -10.22 8.96 3.95
CA TRP A 44 -11.12 8.07 3.23
C TRP A 44 -11.65 6.96 4.15
N LEU A 45 -10.79 6.34 4.96
CA LEU A 45 -11.21 5.35 5.96
C LEU A 45 -12.20 5.93 6.98
N ALA A 46 -11.96 7.15 7.46
CA ALA A 46 -12.87 7.83 8.37
C ALA A 46 -14.28 8.07 7.77
N LYS A 47 -14.36 8.23 6.45
CA LYS A 47 -15.63 8.39 5.71
C LYS A 47 -16.34 7.06 5.40
N HIS A 48 -15.67 5.92 5.56
CA HIS A 48 -16.21 4.60 5.24
C HIS A 48 -16.07 3.64 6.45
N PRO A 49 -16.86 3.85 7.52
CA PRO A 49 -16.75 3.05 8.75
C PRO A 49 -17.18 1.59 8.59
N ASN A 50 -17.86 1.25 7.49
CA ASN A 50 -18.26 -0.11 7.12
C ASN A 50 -17.11 -0.92 6.49
N ILE A 51 -15.98 -0.28 6.21
CA ILE A 51 -14.81 -0.91 5.60
C ILE A 51 -13.87 -1.42 6.69
N GLU A 52 -13.50 -2.69 6.58
CA GLU A 52 -12.49 -3.35 7.40
C GLU A 52 -11.19 -3.52 6.59
N PRO A 53 -10.13 -2.76 6.89
CA PRO A 53 -8.85 -2.88 6.21
C PRO A 53 -8.22 -4.26 6.43
N ARG A 54 -7.83 -4.94 5.34
CA ARG A 54 -7.19 -6.26 5.38
C ARG A 54 -5.69 -6.18 5.14
N GLU A 55 -5.29 -5.44 4.12
CA GLU A 55 -3.88 -5.32 3.75
C GLU A 55 -3.61 -3.97 3.07
N PHE A 56 -2.45 -3.39 3.39
CA PHE A 56 -1.90 -2.25 2.67
C PHE A 56 -0.62 -2.69 1.97
N VAL A 57 -0.55 -2.46 0.66
CA VAL A 57 0.65 -2.66 -0.13
C VAL A 57 1.13 -1.31 -0.62
N VAL A 58 2.32 -0.90 -0.15
CA VAL A 58 2.97 0.31 -0.63
C VAL A 58 3.93 -0.07 -1.74
N THR A 59 3.70 0.51 -2.92
CA THR A 59 4.57 0.32 -4.08
C THR A 59 5.21 1.63 -4.47
N GLN A 60 6.51 1.58 -4.72
CA GLN A 60 7.26 2.69 -5.24
C GLN A 60 7.80 2.30 -6.62
N SER A 61 7.63 3.18 -7.59
CA SER A 61 8.38 3.15 -8.85
C SER A 61 9.19 4.44 -8.93
N SER A 62 10.44 4.37 -9.39
CA SER A 62 11.27 5.55 -9.57
C SER A 62 12.08 5.40 -10.86
N ASP A 63 11.80 6.26 -11.84
CA ASP A 63 12.67 6.55 -12.97
C ASP A 63 13.30 7.95 -12.83
N GLU A 64 14.16 8.34 -13.78
CA GLU A 64 14.92 9.60 -13.77
C GLU A 64 14.04 10.85 -13.85
N ALA A 65 12.80 10.75 -14.33
CA ALA A 65 11.87 11.85 -14.52
C ALA A 65 10.65 11.80 -13.59
N PHE A 66 10.27 10.61 -13.11
CA PHE A 66 9.08 10.38 -12.32
C PHE A 66 9.34 9.33 -11.26
N HIS A 67 9.03 9.72 -10.04
CA HIS A 67 8.81 8.76 -8.98
C HIS A 67 7.29 8.59 -8.87
N CYS A 68 6.80 7.43 -8.50
CA CYS A 68 5.39 7.17 -8.19
C CYS A 68 5.36 6.48 -6.84
N LEU A 69 4.48 6.93 -5.95
CA LEU A 69 4.14 6.19 -4.74
C LEU A 69 2.67 5.80 -4.84
N ALA A 70 2.36 4.53 -4.64
CA ALA A 70 0.99 4.05 -4.57
C ALA A 70 0.78 3.21 -3.30
N ILE A 71 -0.34 3.46 -2.62
CA ILE A 71 -0.85 2.69 -1.49
C ILE A 71 -2.08 1.96 -2.00
N THR A 72 -1.99 0.64 -2.11
CA THR A 72 -3.11 -0.25 -2.42
C THR A 72 -3.67 -0.79 -1.11
N LEU A 73 -4.91 -0.45 -0.81
CA LEU A 73 -5.68 -0.97 0.31
C LEU A 73 -6.63 -2.06 -0.18
N PHE A 74 -6.44 -3.28 0.29
CA PHE A 74 -7.40 -4.36 0.19
C PHE A 74 -8.29 -4.37 1.44
N TYR A 75 -9.59 -4.48 1.25
CA TYR A 75 -10.53 -4.38 2.35
C TYR A 75 -11.73 -5.31 2.21
N TRP A 76 -12.43 -5.49 3.33
CA TRP A 76 -13.74 -6.11 3.38
C TRP A 76 -14.80 -5.06 3.72
N GLU A 77 -15.71 -4.80 2.80
CA GLU A 77 -16.89 -3.99 3.03
C GLU A 77 -18.00 -4.85 3.61
N ARG A 78 -18.52 -4.45 4.78
CA ARG A 78 -19.69 -5.07 5.39
C ARG A 78 -20.94 -4.44 4.76
N GLU A 79 -21.85 -5.30 4.32
CA GLU A 79 -23.21 -4.90 3.87
C GLU A 79 -24.02 -4.28 5.01
#